data_AF-A0A812PYS5-F1
#
_entry.id   AF-A0A812PYS5-F1
#
_cell.length_a   1.000
_cell.length_b   1.000
_cell.length_c   1.000
_cell.angle_alpha   90.00
_cell.angle_beta   90.00
_cell.angle_gamma   90.00
#
_symmetry.space_group_name_H-M   'P 1'
#
loop_
_entity.id
_entity.type
_entity.pdbx_description
1 polymer ?
#
loop_
_entity_poly.entity_id
_entity_poly.type
_entity_poly.pdbx_seq_one_letter_code
_entity_poly.pdbx_strand_id
1 'polypeptide(L)'
;MPRYIYVYSITTVQDRFPQFRNFLTPAWQVDRKWQRAEPGSCRPVLPAACVRAAISVGLLWGWFKWAGLIIIGFLAMLHPGELVDLTRKDLVFPADTLGHTRSLFIHLRRPKTSRFARRQHGRIDDEIAIAYLWSLVVGLGPDDKVYPASLYSFHRQWNAIMDRLGLPSWAADKGATPGMLRGSGATHYYIATEDIPWLAWRGRWARARTLECYLQEVTAQILLSEVTPIARARIKQLDRAADSLLCYFSGASQ
;
A
#
# COMPACT_ATOMS: atom_id res chain seq x y z
N MET A 1 -5.71 27.26 -14.30
CA MET A 1 -5.19 26.09 -15.04
C MET A 1 -4.58 25.13 -14.02
N PRO A 2 -4.95 23.84 -14.02
CA PRO A 2 -4.35 22.86 -13.10
C PRO A 2 -2.84 22.76 -13.27
N ARG A 3 -2.09 22.74 -12.15
CA ARG A 3 -0.62 22.69 -12.16
C ARG A 3 -0.04 21.53 -12.99
N TYR A 4 -0.70 20.36 -12.99
CA TYR A 4 -0.21 19.21 -13.78
C TYR A 4 -0.20 19.50 -15.29
N ILE A 5 -1.13 20.33 -15.79
CA ILE A 5 -1.13 20.76 -17.20
C ILE A 5 0.09 21.62 -17.46
N TYR A 6 0.43 22.53 -16.55
CA TYR A 6 1.61 23.40 -16.67
C TYR A 6 2.91 22.58 -16.73
N VAL A 7 3.07 21.62 -15.82
CA VAL A 7 4.22 20.71 -15.82
C VAL A 7 4.28 19.89 -17.11
N TYR A 8 3.15 19.32 -17.55
CA TYR A 8 3.12 18.55 -18.79
C TYR A 8 3.48 19.40 -20.00
N SER A 9 2.97 20.63 -20.11
CA SER A 9 3.34 21.56 -21.18
C SER A 9 4.85 21.79 -21.23
N ILE A 10 5.49 22.05 -20.10
CA ILE A 10 6.95 22.23 -20.04
C ILE A 10 7.68 20.96 -20.47
N THR A 11 7.27 19.80 -19.95
CA THR A 11 7.93 18.52 -20.29
C THR A 11 7.74 18.13 -21.74
N THR A 12 6.57 18.41 -22.34
CA THR A 12 6.31 18.15 -23.76
C THR A 12 7.18 19.02 -24.65
N VAL A 13 7.39 20.29 -24.28
CA VAL A 13 8.32 21.17 -25.02
C VAL A 13 9.77 20.65 -24.89
N GLN A 14 10.19 20.20 -23.71
CA GLN A 14 11.52 19.60 -23.52
C GLN A 14 11.74 18.31 -24.32
N ASP A 15 10.70 17.47 -24.42
CA ASP A 15 10.75 16.21 -25.14
C ASP A 15 10.77 16.42 -26.66
N ARG A 16 9.91 17.32 -27.15
CA ARG A 16 9.79 17.62 -28.58
C ARG A 16 10.89 18.53 -29.11
N PHE A 17 11.44 19.40 -28.27
CA PHE A 17 12.48 20.37 -28.62
C PHE A 17 13.60 20.42 -27.57
N PRO A 18 14.47 19.40 -27.53
CA PRO A 18 15.54 19.30 -26.51
C PRO A 18 16.48 20.51 -26.45
N GLN A 19 16.68 21.21 -27.56
CA GLN A 19 17.50 22.43 -27.65
C GLN A 19 16.98 23.56 -26.74
N PHE A 20 15.69 23.58 -26.40
CA PHE A 20 15.11 24.61 -25.55
C PHE A 20 15.23 24.33 -24.05
N ARG A 21 15.83 23.19 -23.65
CA ARG A 21 15.90 22.76 -22.25
C ARG A 21 16.48 23.83 -21.31
N ASN A 22 17.53 24.52 -21.75
CA ASN A 22 18.21 25.55 -20.95
C ASN A 22 17.38 26.84 -20.81
N PHE A 23 16.52 27.15 -21.79
CA PHE A 23 15.65 28.33 -21.79
C PHE A 23 14.40 28.15 -20.92
N LEU A 24 14.07 26.92 -20.53
CA LEU A 24 12.89 26.61 -19.71
C LEU A 24 13.12 26.76 -18.20
N THR A 25 14.32 27.19 -17.79
CA THR A 25 14.66 27.45 -16.39
C THR A 25 13.66 28.37 -15.68
N PRO A 26 13.22 29.52 -16.25
CA PRO A 26 12.22 30.38 -15.62
C PRO A 26 10.86 29.69 -15.43
N ALA A 27 10.43 28.86 -16.39
CA ALA A 27 9.18 28.10 -16.26
C ALA A 27 9.24 27.12 -15.08
N TRP A 28 10.38 26.44 -14.89
CA TRP A 28 10.60 25.60 -13.70
C TRP A 28 10.73 26.42 -12.40
N GLN A 29 11.11 27.70 -12.45
CA GLN A 29 11.05 28.57 -11.26
C GLN A 29 9.61 28.93 -10.90
N VAL A 30 8.74 29.16 -11.89
CA VAL A 30 7.31 29.38 -11.66
C VAL A 30 6.67 28.13 -11.06
N ASP A 31 6.96 26.92 -11.56
CA ASP A 31 6.48 25.68 -10.94
C ASP A 31 6.92 25.57 -9.46
N ARG A 32 8.18 25.91 -9.16
CA ARG A 32 8.69 25.92 -7.78
C ARG A 32 8.01 26.94 -6.89
N LYS A 33 7.73 28.15 -7.40
CA LYS A 33 6.96 29.17 -6.66
C LYS A 33 5.52 28.70 -6.43
N TRP A 34 4.90 28.08 -7.44
CA TRP A 34 3.57 27.49 -7.33
C TRP A 34 3.53 26.41 -6.24
N GLN A 35 4.48 25.47 -6.22
CA GLN A 35 4.56 24.45 -5.16
C GLN A 35 4.69 25.03 -3.74
N ARG A 36 5.29 26.23 -3.59
CA ARG A 36 5.39 26.91 -2.29
C ARG A 36 4.09 27.62 -1.91
N ALA A 37 3.42 28.24 -2.89
CA ALA A 37 2.14 28.92 -2.69
C ALA A 37 0.99 27.93 -2.46
N GLU A 38 1.03 26.79 -3.15
CA GLU A 38 0.08 25.68 -3.04
C GLU A 38 0.86 24.38 -2.82
N PRO A 39 1.27 24.09 -1.56
CA PRO A 39 1.89 22.83 -1.21
C PRO A 39 0.98 21.67 -1.58
N GLY A 40 1.55 20.64 -2.22
CA GLY A 40 0.84 19.39 -2.41
C GLY A 40 0.56 18.75 -1.04
N SER A 41 -0.60 18.13 -0.86
CA SER A 41 -0.86 17.35 0.35
C SER A 41 -0.21 15.98 0.25
N CYS A 42 0.42 15.53 1.34
CA CYS A 42 0.74 14.12 1.49
C CYS A 42 -0.55 13.30 1.48
N ARG A 43 -0.50 12.14 0.83
CA ARG A 43 -1.61 11.19 0.92
C ARG A 43 -1.73 10.73 2.37
N PRO A 44 -2.93 10.80 2.98
CA PRO A 44 -3.11 10.41 4.36
C PRO A 44 -2.74 8.94 4.56
N VAL A 45 -2.48 8.54 5.80
CA VAL A 45 -2.23 7.14 6.17
C VAL A 45 -3.32 6.63 7.08
N LEU A 46 -3.59 5.33 6.96
CA LEU A 46 -4.45 4.61 7.87
C LEU A 46 -3.60 4.01 9.00
N PRO A 47 -3.98 4.18 10.27
CA PRO A 47 -3.33 3.45 11.34
C PRO A 47 -3.51 1.94 11.15
N ALA A 48 -2.52 1.17 11.63
CA ALA A 48 -2.51 -0.30 11.52
C ALA A 48 -3.80 -0.93 12.06
N ALA A 49 -4.37 -0.39 13.14
CA ALA A 49 -5.64 -0.82 13.71
C ALA A 49 -6.81 -0.77 12.70
N CYS A 50 -6.88 0.27 11.85
CA CYS A 50 -7.91 0.35 10.82
C CYS A 50 -7.72 -0.73 9.74
N VAL A 51 -6.48 -1.02 9.37
CA VAL A 51 -6.15 -2.05 8.37
C VAL A 51 -6.45 -3.44 8.92
N ARG A 52 -6.07 -3.73 10.16
CA ARG A 52 -6.38 -4.99 10.86
C ARG A 52 -7.87 -5.19 11.08
N ALA A 53 -8.59 -4.13 11.42
CA ALA A 53 -10.05 -4.16 11.47
C ALA A 53 -10.67 -4.45 10.10
N ALA A 54 -10.15 -3.86 9.01
CA ALA A 54 -10.60 -4.12 7.66
C ALA A 54 -10.36 -5.58 7.23
N ILE A 55 -9.19 -6.15 7.57
CA ILE A 55 -8.88 -7.57 7.38
C ILE A 55 -9.91 -8.42 8.12
N SER A 56 -10.18 -8.12 9.39
CA SER A 56 -11.15 -8.85 10.20
C SER A 56 -12.55 -8.86 9.59
N VAL A 57 -13.03 -7.71 9.10
CA VAL A 57 -14.32 -7.64 8.40
C VAL A 57 -14.29 -8.47 7.11
N GLY A 58 -13.22 -8.35 6.31
CA GLY A 58 -13.06 -9.13 5.09
C GLY A 58 -13.09 -10.64 5.34
N LEU A 59 -12.43 -11.11 6.40
CA LEU A 59 -12.47 -12.51 6.82
C LEU A 59 -13.89 -12.95 7.22
N LEU A 60 -14.57 -12.16 8.06
CA LEU A 60 -15.93 -12.45 8.52
C LEU A 60 -16.97 -12.44 7.38
N TRP A 61 -16.72 -11.69 6.31
CA TRP A 61 -17.56 -11.65 5.11
C TRP A 61 -17.21 -12.72 4.08
N GLY A 62 -16.24 -13.60 4.38
CA GLY A 62 -15.78 -14.64 3.46
C GLY A 62 -14.93 -14.14 2.30
N TRP A 63 -14.43 -12.90 2.36
CA TRP A 63 -13.59 -12.28 1.33
C TRP A 63 -12.11 -12.58 1.57
N PHE A 64 -11.78 -13.87 1.71
CA PHE A 64 -10.46 -14.34 2.14
C PHE A 64 -9.31 -13.87 1.22
N LYS A 65 -9.47 -14.04 -0.09
CA LYS A 65 -8.48 -13.57 -1.07
C LYS A 65 -8.29 -12.05 -1.06
N TRP A 66 -9.36 -11.30 -0.79
CA TRP A 66 -9.28 -9.85 -0.64
C TRP A 66 -8.50 -9.47 0.62
N ALA A 67 -8.78 -10.12 1.76
CA ALA A 67 -8.03 -9.92 3.00
C ALA A 67 -6.54 -10.22 2.81
N GLY A 68 -6.21 -11.31 2.09
CA GLY A 68 -4.83 -11.62 1.67
C GLY A 68 -4.17 -10.51 0.86
N LEU A 69 -4.87 -9.91 -0.10
CA LEU A 69 -4.33 -8.76 -0.84
C LEU A 69 -4.08 -7.53 0.06
N ILE A 70 -4.93 -7.28 1.06
CA ILE A 70 -4.73 -6.17 2.01
C ILE A 70 -3.48 -6.40 2.85
N ILE A 71 -3.29 -7.63 3.34
CA ILE A 71 -2.08 -8.03 4.08
C ILE A 71 -0.83 -7.79 3.22
N ILE A 72 -0.83 -8.26 1.97
CA ILE A 72 0.29 -8.06 1.05
C ILE A 72 0.53 -6.57 0.78
N GLY A 73 -0.53 -5.82 0.47
CA GLY A 73 -0.46 -4.39 0.19
C GLY A 73 0.12 -3.58 1.34
N PHE A 74 -0.28 -3.90 2.56
CA PHE A 74 0.16 -3.24 3.77
C PHE A 74 1.58 -3.65 4.17
N LEU A 75 1.82 -4.93 4.43
CA LEU A 75 3.09 -5.41 5.01
C LEU A 75 4.27 -5.33 4.02
N ALA A 76 4.02 -5.60 2.74
CA ALA A 76 5.06 -5.48 1.71
C ALA A 76 5.06 -4.10 1.01
N MET A 77 4.18 -3.18 1.41
CA MET A 77 4.12 -1.80 0.94
C MET A 77 3.94 -1.69 -0.60
N LEU A 78 3.04 -2.50 -1.16
CA LEU A 78 2.72 -2.53 -2.60
C LEU A 78 1.70 -1.44 -2.96
N HIS A 79 1.76 -0.96 -4.21
CA HIS A 79 0.68 -0.16 -4.77
C HIS A 79 -0.53 -1.02 -5.16
N PRO A 80 -1.77 -0.50 -5.13
CA PRO A 80 -2.97 -1.26 -5.52
C PRO A 80 -2.91 -1.89 -6.91
N GLY A 81 -2.33 -1.18 -7.88
CA GLY A 81 -2.16 -1.71 -9.24
C GLY A 81 -1.18 -2.88 -9.33
N GLU A 82 -0.29 -3.04 -8.34
CA GLU A 82 0.63 -4.17 -8.25
C GLU A 82 -0.01 -5.40 -7.59
N LEU A 83 -1.13 -5.23 -6.86
CA LEU A 83 -1.77 -6.30 -6.07
C LEU A 83 -2.66 -7.22 -6.92
N VAL A 84 -3.54 -6.64 -7.73
CA VAL A 84 -4.61 -7.37 -8.44
C VAL A 84 -4.07 -8.27 -9.57
N ASP A 85 -2.84 -8.02 -10.00
CA ASP A 85 -2.16 -8.82 -11.02
C ASP A 85 -1.29 -9.93 -10.46
N LEU A 86 -1.11 -10.03 -9.13
CA LEU A 86 -0.28 -11.06 -8.50
C LEU A 86 -0.79 -12.47 -8.81
N THR A 87 0.15 -13.33 -9.19
CA THR A 87 -0.09 -14.78 -9.37
C THR A 87 0.69 -15.59 -8.33
N ARG A 88 0.38 -16.87 -8.19
CA ARG A 88 1.06 -17.77 -7.24
C ARG A 88 2.59 -17.75 -7.37
N LYS A 89 3.12 -17.79 -8.60
CA LYS A 89 4.57 -17.77 -8.87
C LYS A 89 5.27 -16.46 -8.49
N ASP A 90 4.52 -15.38 -8.31
CA ASP A 90 5.09 -14.11 -7.82
C ASP A 90 5.35 -14.18 -6.31
N LEU A 91 4.70 -15.10 -5.58
CA LEU A 91 4.87 -15.29 -4.15
C LEU A 91 5.86 -16.43 -3.90
N VAL A 92 6.98 -16.12 -3.24
CA VAL A 92 8.02 -17.09 -2.87
C VAL A 92 7.97 -17.28 -1.36
N PHE A 93 7.36 -18.38 -0.93
CA PHE A 93 7.18 -18.72 0.48
C PHE A 93 8.44 -19.39 1.07
N PRO A 94 8.58 -19.42 2.41
CA PRO A 94 9.60 -20.22 3.10
C PRO A 94 9.69 -21.66 2.58
N ALA A 95 8.55 -22.31 2.38
CA ALA A 95 8.45 -23.67 1.84
C ALA A 95 9.04 -23.81 0.42
N ASP A 96 8.93 -22.76 -0.41
CA ASP A 96 9.49 -22.73 -1.77
C ASP A 96 11.03 -22.59 -1.76
N THR A 97 11.63 -22.25 -0.60
CA THR A 97 13.07 -22.00 -0.42
C THR A 97 13.75 -23.03 0.49
N LEU A 98 13.16 -24.22 0.63
CA LEU A 98 13.64 -25.27 1.53
C LEU A 98 13.78 -24.83 2.99
N GLY A 99 13.02 -23.80 3.42
CA GLY A 99 13.06 -23.28 4.78
C GLY A 99 14.27 -22.42 5.14
N HIS A 100 15.13 -22.06 4.17
CA HIS A 100 16.30 -21.21 4.44
C HIS A 100 15.95 -19.76 4.82
N THR A 101 14.76 -19.29 4.44
CA THR A 101 14.21 -18.00 4.87
C THR A 101 12.89 -18.20 5.59
N ARG A 102 12.63 -17.41 6.63
CA ARG A 102 11.32 -17.32 7.30
C ARG A 102 10.39 -16.29 6.66
N SER A 103 10.91 -15.50 5.73
CA SER A 103 10.20 -14.41 5.07
C SER A 103 9.50 -14.88 3.79
N LEU A 104 8.35 -14.28 3.49
CA LEU A 104 7.70 -14.32 2.19
C LEU A 104 8.24 -13.18 1.31
N PHE A 105 8.68 -13.52 0.11
CA PHE A 105 9.08 -12.54 -0.91
C PHE A 105 8.03 -12.44 -2.02
N ILE A 106 7.75 -11.22 -2.47
CA ILE A 106 6.79 -10.94 -3.55
C ILE A 106 7.54 -10.35 -4.73
N HIS A 107 7.64 -11.08 -5.84
CA HIS A 107 8.27 -10.61 -7.06
C HIS A 107 7.35 -9.63 -7.81
N LEU A 108 7.85 -8.42 -8.07
CA LEU A 108 7.13 -7.43 -8.87
C LEU A 108 7.55 -7.52 -10.34
N ARG A 109 6.63 -7.96 -11.21
CA ARG A 109 6.85 -8.05 -12.68
C ARG A 109 6.95 -6.69 -13.36
N ARG A 110 6.17 -5.70 -12.92
CA ARG A 110 6.12 -4.35 -13.51
C ARG A 110 6.12 -3.29 -12.40
N PRO A 111 7.23 -3.10 -11.67
CA PRO A 111 7.26 -2.10 -10.61
C PRO A 111 7.07 -0.70 -11.18
N LYS A 112 6.34 0.16 -10.48
CA LYS A 112 6.11 1.56 -10.91
C LYS A 112 7.42 2.34 -11.14
N THR A 113 8.53 1.90 -10.55
CA THR A 113 9.87 2.45 -10.70
C THR A 113 10.80 1.58 -11.55
N SER A 114 10.27 0.81 -12.51
CA SER A 114 11.04 -0.08 -13.41
C SER A 114 12.21 0.59 -14.12
N ARG A 115 12.15 1.92 -14.31
CA ARG A 115 13.23 2.75 -14.87
C ARG A 115 14.52 2.73 -14.02
N PHE A 116 14.43 2.48 -12.72
CA PHE A 116 15.57 2.50 -11.78
C PHE A 116 16.03 1.12 -11.34
N ALA A 117 15.10 0.15 -11.23
CA ALA A 117 15.42 -1.24 -10.94
C ALA A 117 14.48 -2.16 -11.72
N ARG A 118 15.07 -2.99 -12.60
CA ARG A 118 14.31 -3.90 -13.49
C ARG A 118 13.54 -4.99 -12.75
N ARG A 119 13.99 -5.35 -11.53
CA ARG A 119 13.35 -6.32 -10.65
C ARG A 119 13.33 -5.76 -9.24
N GLN A 120 12.16 -5.73 -8.64
CA GLN A 120 11.96 -5.32 -7.25
C GLN A 120 11.14 -6.40 -6.55
N HIS A 121 11.29 -6.48 -5.22
CA HIS A 121 10.51 -7.40 -4.42
C HIS A 121 9.84 -6.69 -3.25
N GLY A 122 8.72 -7.22 -2.79
CA GLY A 122 8.19 -6.98 -1.46
C GLY A 122 8.69 -8.06 -0.50
N ARG A 123 8.74 -7.78 0.79
CA ARG A 123 9.13 -8.74 1.82
C ARG A 123 8.18 -8.64 3.02
N ILE A 124 7.65 -9.78 3.45
CA ILE A 124 6.82 -9.93 4.65
C ILE A 124 7.55 -10.86 5.61
N ASP A 125 7.63 -10.48 6.89
CA ASP A 125 8.27 -11.27 7.95
C ASP A 125 7.29 -11.73 9.04
N ASP A 126 6.00 -11.33 8.95
CA ASP A 126 4.98 -11.68 9.93
C ASP A 126 4.51 -13.13 9.74
N GLU A 127 4.78 -13.99 10.73
CA GLU A 127 4.54 -15.44 10.63
C GLU A 127 3.05 -15.78 10.50
N ILE A 128 2.16 -15.06 11.19
CA ILE A 128 0.70 -15.28 11.13
C ILE A 128 0.18 -14.92 9.74
N ALA A 129 0.60 -13.77 9.22
CA ALA A 129 0.28 -13.32 7.88
C ALA A 129 0.80 -14.31 6.82
N ILE A 130 2.04 -14.79 6.95
CA ILE A 130 2.62 -15.76 6.02
C ILE A 130 1.84 -17.08 6.03
N ALA A 131 1.50 -17.61 7.21
CA ALA A 131 0.70 -18.82 7.34
C ALA A 131 -0.69 -18.68 6.71
N TYR A 132 -1.36 -17.55 6.95
CA TYR A 132 -2.64 -17.25 6.31
C TYR A 132 -2.52 -17.11 4.79
N LEU A 133 -1.51 -16.40 4.30
CA LEU A 133 -1.31 -16.25 2.85
C LEU A 133 -0.98 -17.58 2.18
N TRP A 134 -0.28 -18.48 2.86
CA TRP A 134 -0.01 -19.83 2.36
C TRP A 134 -1.30 -20.63 2.18
N SER A 135 -2.21 -20.59 3.16
CA SER A 135 -3.49 -21.33 3.08
C SER A 135 -4.35 -20.90 1.88
N LEU A 136 -4.25 -19.63 1.45
CA LEU A 136 -4.97 -19.11 0.29
C LEU A 136 -4.45 -19.61 -1.05
N VAL A 137 -3.18 -20.01 -1.11
CA VAL A 137 -2.46 -20.21 -2.39
C VAL A 137 -1.87 -21.62 -2.55
N VAL A 138 -1.94 -22.48 -1.53
CA VAL A 138 -1.40 -23.84 -1.55
C VAL A 138 -1.96 -24.70 -2.69
N GLY A 139 -3.23 -24.50 -3.06
CA GLY A 139 -3.90 -25.22 -4.15
C GLY A 139 -3.84 -24.52 -5.52
N LEU A 140 -3.14 -23.39 -5.64
CA LEU A 140 -3.08 -22.63 -6.89
C LEU A 140 -1.92 -23.09 -7.77
N GLY A 141 -2.16 -23.18 -9.09
CA GLY A 141 -1.11 -23.34 -10.09
C GLY A 141 -0.23 -22.09 -10.21
N PRO A 142 0.98 -22.18 -10.80
CA PRO A 142 1.94 -21.07 -10.85
C PRO A 142 1.40 -19.77 -11.46
N ASP A 143 0.57 -19.88 -12.50
CA ASP A 143 0.00 -18.75 -13.24
C ASP A 143 -1.36 -18.29 -12.70
N ASP A 144 -1.94 -18.99 -11.73
CA ASP A 144 -3.22 -18.63 -11.16
C ASP A 144 -3.11 -17.32 -10.38
N LYS A 145 -4.10 -16.45 -10.58
CA LYS A 145 -4.22 -15.20 -9.82
C LYS A 145 -4.51 -15.49 -8.36
N VAL A 146 -3.76 -14.83 -7.47
CA VAL A 146 -4.04 -14.83 -6.02
C VAL A 146 -5.45 -14.29 -5.77
N TYR A 147 -5.84 -13.28 -6.54
CA TYR A 147 -7.17 -12.68 -6.52
C TYR A 147 -7.80 -12.68 -7.92
N PRO A 148 -8.72 -13.62 -8.21
CA PRO A 148 -9.29 -13.83 -9.54
C PRO A 148 -10.45 -12.86 -9.83
N ALA A 149 -10.28 -11.57 -9.56
CA ALA A 149 -11.28 -10.55 -9.84
C ALA A 149 -10.62 -9.23 -10.28
N SER A 150 -11.43 -8.29 -10.77
CA SER A 150 -10.94 -7.03 -11.33
C SER A 150 -10.55 -6.01 -10.25
N LEU A 151 -9.77 -5.01 -10.65
CA LEU A 151 -9.44 -3.87 -9.81
C LEU A 151 -10.71 -3.13 -9.37
N TYR A 152 -11.71 -3.03 -10.25
CA TYR A 152 -13.01 -2.44 -9.90
C TYR A 152 -13.69 -3.20 -8.75
N SER A 153 -13.74 -4.54 -8.80
CA SER A 153 -14.31 -5.36 -7.72
C SER A 153 -13.55 -5.17 -6.40
N PHE A 154 -12.21 -5.12 -6.47
CA PHE A 154 -11.37 -4.86 -5.30
C PHE A 154 -11.69 -3.50 -4.66
N HIS A 155 -11.85 -2.44 -5.46
CA HIS A 155 -12.24 -1.12 -4.98
C HIS A 155 -13.64 -1.12 -4.36
N ARG A 156 -14.60 -1.84 -4.96
CA ARG A 156 -15.96 -1.95 -4.40
C ARG A 156 -15.96 -2.65 -3.04
N GLN A 157 -15.21 -3.74 -2.90
CA GLN A 157 -15.06 -4.44 -1.61
C GLN A 157 -14.38 -3.56 -0.56
N TRP A 158 -13.35 -2.81 -0.96
CA TRP A 158 -12.69 -1.84 -0.09
C TRP A 158 -13.67 -0.80 0.44
N ASN A 159 -14.45 -0.16 -0.44
CA ASN A 159 -15.41 0.86 -0.03
C ASN A 159 -16.45 0.28 0.94
N ALA A 160 -17.01 -0.90 0.64
CA ALA A 160 -17.97 -1.56 1.53
C ALA A 160 -17.39 -1.83 2.94
N ILE A 161 -16.12 -2.21 3.04
CA ILE A 161 -15.46 -2.42 4.34
C ILE A 161 -15.21 -1.10 5.06
N MET A 162 -14.72 -0.07 4.37
CA MET A 162 -14.52 1.25 4.97
C MET A 162 -15.85 1.83 5.49
N ASP A 163 -16.92 1.72 4.71
CA ASP A 163 -18.26 2.13 5.11
C ASP A 163 -18.73 1.36 6.36
N ARG A 164 -18.47 0.03 6.42
CA ARG A 164 -18.76 -0.79 7.60
C ARG A 164 -17.96 -0.36 8.84
N LEU A 165 -16.72 0.06 8.66
CA LEU A 165 -15.87 0.59 9.72
C LEU A 165 -16.26 2.02 10.14
N GLY A 166 -17.10 2.69 9.37
CA GLY A 166 -17.46 4.10 9.59
C GLY A 166 -16.31 5.05 9.24
N LEU A 167 -15.51 4.68 8.24
CA LEU A 167 -14.43 5.50 7.68
C LEU A 167 -14.88 6.05 6.32
N PRO A 168 -14.63 7.34 6.02
CA PRO A 168 -14.92 7.87 4.68
C PRO A 168 -14.07 7.12 3.65
N SER A 169 -14.64 6.69 2.53
CA SER A 169 -14.00 5.80 1.55
C SER A 169 -13.61 6.50 0.24
N TRP A 170 -14.09 7.73 0.01
CA TRP A 170 -13.92 8.44 -1.26
C TRP A 170 -12.80 9.47 -1.22
N ALA A 171 -11.96 9.49 -2.27
CA ALA A 171 -10.85 10.43 -2.40
C ALA A 171 -11.28 11.91 -2.38
N ALA A 172 -12.49 12.21 -2.86
CA ALA A 172 -13.09 13.55 -2.83
C ALA A 172 -13.25 14.08 -1.39
N ASP A 173 -13.49 13.17 -0.44
CA ASP A 173 -13.66 13.48 0.98
C ASP A 173 -12.39 13.22 1.79
N LYS A 174 -11.22 13.15 1.13
CA LYS A 174 -9.96 12.66 1.74
C LYS A 174 -10.09 11.27 2.38
N GLY A 175 -10.99 10.45 1.86
CA GLY A 175 -11.31 9.13 2.39
C GLY A 175 -10.17 8.12 2.27
N ALA A 176 -10.32 7.07 3.07
CA ALA A 176 -9.54 5.84 3.06
C ALA A 176 -9.60 5.20 1.68
N THR A 177 -8.57 5.38 0.84
CA THR A 177 -8.46 4.70 -0.46
C THR A 177 -7.41 3.58 -0.39
N PRO A 178 -7.49 2.55 -1.25
CA PRO A 178 -6.47 1.49 -1.27
C PRO A 178 -5.05 2.03 -1.53
N GLY A 179 -4.94 3.20 -2.18
CA GLY A 179 -3.67 3.86 -2.45
C GLY A 179 -2.88 4.25 -1.19
N MET A 180 -3.52 4.23 -0.02
CA MET A 180 -2.90 4.52 1.27
C MET A 180 -2.13 3.32 1.83
N LEU A 181 -2.43 2.08 1.43
CA LEU A 181 -1.83 0.85 1.99
C LEU A 181 -0.31 0.90 2.08
N ARG A 182 0.35 1.34 1.01
CA ARG A 182 1.81 1.50 0.96
C ARG A 182 2.32 2.51 1.99
N GLY A 183 1.68 3.67 2.10
CA GLY A 183 2.07 4.72 3.05
C GLY A 183 1.77 4.33 4.50
N SER A 184 0.62 3.70 4.72
CA SER A 184 0.21 3.13 6.01
C SER A 184 1.17 2.06 6.49
N GLY A 185 1.56 1.12 5.62
CA GLY A 185 2.54 0.08 5.92
C GLY A 185 3.92 0.65 6.24
N ALA A 186 4.36 1.66 5.48
CA ALA A 186 5.61 2.36 5.74
C ALA A 186 5.61 3.09 7.09
N THR A 187 4.51 3.76 7.43
CA THR A 187 4.38 4.47 8.71
C THR A 187 4.35 3.49 9.87
N HIS A 188 3.61 2.38 9.73
CA HIS A 188 3.58 1.32 10.74
C HIS A 188 4.98 0.71 10.97
N TYR A 189 5.70 0.43 9.89
CA TYR A 189 7.07 -0.08 9.96
C TYR A 189 8.03 0.94 10.60
N TYR A 190 7.94 2.21 10.19
CA TYR A 190 8.74 3.29 10.77
C TYR A 190 8.55 3.42 12.28
N ILE A 191 7.30 3.40 12.76
CA ILE A 191 6.98 3.47 14.19
C ILE A 191 7.60 2.29 14.96
N ALA A 192 7.74 1.13 14.31
CA ALA A 192 8.30 -0.06 14.95
C ALA A 192 9.83 -0.12 14.92
N THR A 193 10.49 0.47 13.91
CA THR A 193 11.94 0.30 13.70
C THR A 193 12.76 1.58 13.78
N GLU A 194 12.15 2.74 13.54
CA GLU A 194 12.80 4.06 13.42
C GLU A 194 13.95 4.12 12.38
N ASP A 195 14.11 3.07 11.56
CA ASP A 195 15.16 2.92 10.56
C ASP A 195 14.68 3.36 9.16
N ILE A 196 14.94 4.62 8.83
CA ILE A 196 14.57 5.22 7.55
C ILE A 196 15.33 4.60 6.37
N PRO A 197 16.67 4.40 6.42
CA PRO A 197 17.39 3.71 5.34
C PRO A 197 16.81 2.34 4.99
N TRP A 198 16.53 1.52 6.00
CA TRP A 198 15.98 0.19 5.79
C TRP A 198 14.54 0.23 5.29
N LEU A 199 13.71 1.14 5.80
CA LEU A 199 12.38 1.38 5.28
C LEU A 199 12.40 1.86 3.81
N ALA A 200 13.32 2.76 3.45
CA ALA A 200 13.48 3.23 2.08
C ALA A 200 13.81 2.07 1.14
N TRP A 201 14.68 1.17 1.58
CA TRP A 201 15.04 -0.04 0.85
C TRP A 201 13.85 -1.02 0.72
N ARG A 202 13.24 -1.45 1.83
CA ARG A 202 12.08 -2.39 1.83
C ARG A 202 10.92 -1.85 1.03
N GLY A 203 10.66 -0.57 1.22
CA GLY A 203 9.61 0.15 0.58
C GLY A 203 9.88 0.44 -0.88
N ARG A 204 11.13 0.43 -1.34
CA ARG A 204 11.54 0.77 -2.72
C ARG A 204 11.34 2.25 -3.05
N TRP A 205 11.62 3.14 -2.09
CA TRP A 205 11.64 4.57 -2.34
C TRP A 205 12.94 4.96 -3.05
N ALA A 206 12.83 5.62 -4.21
CA ALA A 206 13.99 6.03 -4.99
C ALA A 206 14.83 7.15 -4.35
N ARG A 207 14.23 7.95 -3.46
CA ARG A 207 14.89 9.08 -2.79
C ARG A 207 14.51 9.10 -1.31
N ALA A 208 15.49 8.91 -0.43
CA ALA A 208 15.30 8.89 1.03
C ALA A 208 14.70 10.20 1.55
N ARG A 209 15.20 11.36 1.09
CA ARG A 209 14.68 12.68 1.47
C ARG A 209 13.17 12.85 1.24
N THR A 210 12.63 12.26 0.17
CA THR A 210 11.18 12.32 -0.10
C THR A 210 10.39 11.47 0.91
N LEU A 211 10.94 10.33 1.32
CA LEU A 211 10.35 9.50 2.37
C LEU A 211 10.42 10.19 3.73
N GLU A 212 11.52 10.84 4.07
CA GLU A 212 11.68 11.60 5.33
C GLU A 212 10.62 12.69 5.46
N CYS A 213 10.47 13.56 4.45
CA CYS A 213 9.43 14.59 4.45
C CYS A 213 8.03 13.98 4.55
N TYR A 214 7.77 12.89 3.81
CA TYR A 214 6.50 12.18 3.88
C TYR A 214 6.20 11.70 5.30
N LEU A 215 7.12 10.97 5.94
CA LEU A 215 6.92 10.42 7.28
C LEU A 215 6.69 11.51 8.33
N GLN A 216 7.42 12.62 8.26
CA GLN A 216 7.22 13.77 9.15
C GLN A 216 5.82 14.36 8.99
N GLU A 217 5.31 14.48 7.75
CA GLU A 217 3.98 15.02 7.49
C GLU A 217 2.85 14.08 7.90
N VAL A 218 2.96 12.77 7.61
CA VAL A 218 1.81 11.84 7.79
C VAL A 218 1.77 11.12 9.12
N THR A 219 2.89 10.98 9.84
CA THR A 219 2.87 10.42 11.21
C THR A 219 2.04 11.29 12.14
N ALA A 220 2.00 12.60 11.90
CA ALA A 220 1.17 13.54 12.64
C ALA A 220 -0.33 13.54 12.24
N GLN A 221 -0.68 12.98 11.07
CA GLN A 221 -2.02 13.08 10.45
C GLN A 221 -2.89 11.83 10.64
N ILE A 222 -2.77 11.14 11.78
CA ILE A 222 -3.52 9.90 12.02
C ILE A 222 -5.04 10.17 11.93
N LEU A 223 -5.67 9.62 10.89
CA LEU A 223 -7.08 9.80 10.51
C LEU A 223 -8.10 9.53 11.64
N LEU A 224 -7.68 8.90 12.74
CA LEU A 224 -8.55 8.56 13.86
C LEU A 224 -9.13 9.79 14.57
N SER A 225 -8.49 10.96 14.53
CA SER A 225 -8.99 12.17 15.23
C SER A 225 -10.39 12.57 14.78
N GLU A 226 -10.77 12.24 13.54
CA GLU A 226 -12.05 12.62 12.93
C GLU A 226 -13.09 11.49 12.96
N VAL A 227 -12.76 10.35 13.57
CA VAL A 227 -13.63 9.15 13.60
C VAL A 227 -14.57 9.18 14.81
N THR A 228 -15.86 8.89 14.57
CA THR A 228 -16.88 8.84 15.63
C THR A 228 -16.52 7.82 16.73
N PRO A 229 -16.95 8.04 18.00
CA PRO A 229 -16.66 7.12 19.09
C PRO A 229 -17.10 5.67 18.82
N ILE A 230 -18.25 5.49 18.15
CA ILE A 230 -18.80 4.18 17.79
C ILE A 230 -17.91 3.48 16.76
N ALA A 231 -17.48 4.19 15.71
CA ALA A 231 -16.57 3.65 14.71
C ALA A 231 -15.22 3.28 15.34
N ARG A 232 -14.68 4.13 16.23
CA ARG A 232 -13.45 3.84 16.97
C ARG A 232 -13.56 2.59 17.83
N ALA A 233 -14.67 2.42 18.56
CA ALA A 233 -14.91 1.23 19.38
C ALA A 233 -14.99 -0.05 18.51
N ARG A 234 -15.67 0.03 17.37
CA ARG A 234 -15.78 -1.06 16.39
C ARG A 234 -14.41 -1.45 15.83
N ILE A 235 -13.61 -0.46 15.39
CA ILE A 235 -12.26 -0.68 14.88
C ILE A 235 -11.40 -1.37 15.96
N LYS A 236 -11.42 -0.86 17.19
CA LYS A 236 -10.67 -1.44 18.32
C LYS A 236 -11.06 -2.89 18.61
N GLN A 237 -12.36 -3.22 18.54
CA GLN A 237 -12.83 -4.58 18.76
C GLN A 237 -12.36 -5.53 17.66
N LEU A 238 -12.50 -5.12 16.39
CA LEU A 238 -12.10 -5.93 15.24
C LEU A 238 -10.57 -6.08 15.16
N ASP A 239 -9.81 -5.02 15.40
CA ASP A 239 -8.34 -5.04 15.45
C ASP A 239 -7.80 -6.08 16.46
N ARG A 240 -8.40 -6.13 17.66
CA ARG A 240 -8.06 -7.11 18.70
C ARG A 240 -8.34 -8.55 18.28
N ALA A 241 -9.30 -8.78 17.40
CA ALA A 241 -9.66 -10.11 16.93
C ALA A 241 -8.85 -10.55 15.69
N ALA A 242 -8.09 -9.65 15.06
CA ALA A 242 -7.50 -9.89 13.74
C ALA A 242 -6.57 -11.12 13.70
N ASP A 243 -5.65 -11.26 14.66
CA ASP A 243 -4.71 -12.39 14.68
C ASP A 243 -5.44 -13.72 14.93
N SER A 244 -6.39 -13.75 15.86
CA SER A 244 -7.21 -14.93 16.12
C SER A 244 -8.03 -15.35 14.90
N LEU A 245 -8.59 -14.39 14.17
CA LEU A 245 -9.31 -14.66 12.92
C LEU A 245 -8.37 -15.18 11.84
N LEU A 246 -7.17 -14.62 11.70
CA LEU A 246 -6.18 -15.10 10.73
C LEU A 246 -5.75 -16.53 11.03
N CYS A 247 -5.48 -16.86 12.30
CA CYS A 247 -5.15 -18.23 12.72
C CYS A 247 -6.32 -19.21 12.49
N TYR A 248 -7.55 -18.79 12.79
CA TYR A 248 -8.74 -19.61 12.56
C TYR A 248 -8.94 -19.92 11.08
N PHE A 249 -8.87 -18.90 10.21
CA PHE A 249 -9.08 -19.06 8.78
C PHE A 249 -7.85 -19.56 8.02
N SER A 250 -6.66 -19.60 8.63
CA SER A 250 -5.49 -20.27 8.05
C SER A 250 -5.55 -21.79 8.20
N GLY A 251 -6.44 -22.30 9.06
CA GLY A 251 -6.48 -23.72 9.42
C GLY A 251 -5.40 -24.12 10.43
N ALA A 252 -4.66 -23.15 11.01
CA ALA A 252 -3.62 -23.39 12.01
C ALA A 252 -4.18 -23.63 13.43
N SER A 253 -5.46 -23.98 13.55
CA SER A 253 -6.14 -24.30 14.81
C SER A 253 -6.89 -25.61 14.69
N GLN A 254 -6.19 -26.67 14.26
CA GLN A 254 -6.46 -28.08 14.58
C GLN A 254 -5.14 -28.82 14.69
#